data_AF-A0A7D5Z818-F1
#
_entry.id   AF-A0A7D5Z818-F1
#
_cell.length_a   1.000
_cell.length_b   1.000
_cell.length_c   1.000
_cell.angle_alpha   90.00
_cell.angle_beta   90.00
_cell.angle_gamma   90.00
#
_symmetry.space_group_name_H-M   'P 1'
#
loop_
_entity.id
_entity.type
_entity.pdbx_description
1 polymer ?
#
loop_
_entity_poly.entity_id
_entity_poly.type
_entity_poly.pdbx_seq_one_letter_code
_entity_poly.pdbx_strand_id
1 'polypeptide(L)'
;MKLTAFTSRKPHSYQILRRVWPPVARKATSWLMPIELIGLVPILVIFGIAQPDMYRTDMWRIGFENKLNSNPNMILYAYANYRPLPTVPLIWSQTLTDFNVAISVISLFFLLSKLISHIMKLWYPIVAVFINLALVALYTVSTYGQIGPDYADARYPSPAAWYFRQGCGLAQRYGKYRACQVAQGSLFITLFILVVYVLNLGFALYAMWPNPMNDVDEDDEDRESTSSDPKERSTWEMQSMKSPVSMRESPFTPRTQAFHTLDRQLPLRQQKQGQQYA
;
A
#
# COMPACT_ATOMS: atom_id res chain seq x y z
N MET A 1 42.35 42.66 8.48
CA MET A 1 40.90 42.58 8.24
C MET A 1 40.66 41.28 7.46
N LYS A 2 39.91 40.31 8.00
CA LYS A 2 39.63 39.03 7.29
C LYS A 2 38.24 39.10 6.66
N LEU A 3 38.15 38.97 5.33
CA LEU A 3 36.86 38.79 4.66
C LEU A 3 36.36 37.37 4.92
N THR A 4 35.27 37.22 5.65
CA THR A 4 34.52 35.97 5.72
C THR A 4 33.74 35.78 4.43
N ALA A 5 34.18 34.85 3.59
CA ALA A 5 33.46 34.49 2.37
C ALA A 5 32.08 33.92 2.74
N PHE A 6 31.01 34.63 2.36
CA PHE A 6 29.65 34.12 2.47
C PHE A 6 29.48 32.97 1.47
N THR A 7 29.46 31.73 1.95
CA THR A 7 29.15 30.57 1.13
C THR A 7 27.69 30.64 0.71
N SER A 8 27.46 30.93 -0.57
CA SER A 8 26.11 30.98 -1.12
C SER A 8 25.43 29.61 -0.94
N ARG A 9 24.30 29.58 -0.21
CA ARG A 9 23.48 28.38 -0.11
C ARG A 9 22.86 28.13 -1.48
N LYS A 10 23.10 26.95 -2.07
CA LYS A 10 22.34 26.49 -3.24
C LYS A 10 20.84 26.56 -2.92
N PRO A 11 19.99 27.04 -3.84
CA PRO A 11 18.54 26.91 -3.67
C PRO A 11 18.19 25.42 -3.76
N HIS A 12 17.56 24.87 -2.71
CA HIS A 12 17.04 23.49 -2.76
C HIS A 12 15.91 23.43 -3.78
N SER A 13 16.08 22.62 -4.83
CA SER A 13 15.03 22.34 -5.81
C SER A 13 14.10 21.30 -5.21
N TYR A 14 12.94 21.72 -4.70
CA TYR A 14 11.99 20.83 -4.04
C TYR A 14 11.35 19.84 -5.03
N GLN A 15 11.97 18.67 -5.20
CA GLN A 15 11.45 17.61 -6.06
C GLN A 15 10.25 16.91 -5.40
N ILE A 16 9.04 17.37 -5.76
CA ILE A 16 7.77 16.84 -5.23
C ILE A 16 7.47 15.42 -5.75
N LEU A 17 7.91 15.09 -6.97
CA LEU A 17 7.51 13.87 -7.68
C LEU A 17 8.33 12.64 -7.30
N ARG A 18 9.66 12.77 -7.28
CA ARG A 18 10.59 11.65 -7.11
C ARG A 18 11.15 11.62 -5.69
N ARG A 19 10.38 11.05 -4.76
CA ARG A 19 10.78 10.95 -3.35
C ARG A 19 10.93 9.51 -2.89
N VAL A 20 12.05 9.23 -2.21
CA VAL A 20 12.38 7.92 -1.64
C VAL A 20 11.55 7.67 -0.36
N TRP A 21 11.10 6.43 -0.16
CA TRP A 21 10.42 6.03 1.09
C TRP A 21 11.43 5.87 2.24
N PRO A 22 11.24 6.56 3.38
CA PRO A 22 12.03 6.31 4.60
C PRO A 22 11.96 4.84 5.01
N PRO A 23 13.05 4.22 5.51
CA PRO A 23 13.13 2.79 5.74
C PRO A 23 12.11 2.28 6.78
N VAL A 24 11.75 3.11 7.76
CA VAL A 24 10.68 2.81 8.74
C VAL A 24 9.32 2.78 8.05
N ALA A 25 8.97 3.79 7.26
CA ALA A 25 7.70 3.85 6.54
C ALA A 25 7.59 2.74 5.49
N ARG A 26 8.67 2.44 4.75
CA ARG A 26 8.75 1.34 3.77
C ARG A 26 8.42 -0.02 4.43
N LYS A 27 9.01 -0.29 5.60
CA LYS A 27 8.73 -1.49 6.41
C LYS A 27 7.30 -1.49 6.97
N ALA A 28 6.82 -0.37 7.49
CA ALA A 28 5.46 -0.24 8.04
C ALA A 28 4.38 -0.48 6.96
N THR A 29 4.49 0.13 5.79
CA THR A 29 3.57 -0.11 4.66
C THR A 29 3.63 -1.56 4.18
N SER A 30 4.82 -2.19 4.17
CA SER A 30 4.97 -3.61 3.83
C SER A 30 4.24 -4.53 4.82
N TRP A 31 4.35 -4.27 6.13
CA TRP A 31 3.59 -4.98 7.17
C TRP A 31 2.09 -4.68 7.19
N LEU A 32 1.67 -3.50 6.74
CA LEU A 32 0.25 -3.15 6.66
C LEU A 32 -0.47 -3.84 5.49
N MET A 33 0.21 -4.22 4.40
CA MET A 33 -0.42 -4.94 3.28
C MET A 33 -1.10 -6.27 3.65
N PRO A 34 -0.47 -7.22 4.37
CA PRO A 34 -1.16 -8.44 4.79
C PRO A 34 -2.27 -8.18 5.82
N ILE A 35 -2.13 -7.15 6.67
CA ILE A 35 -3.17 -6.75 7.64
C ILE A 35 -4.40 -6.19 6.91
N GLU A 36 -4.18 -5.38 5.86
CA GLU A 36 -5.21 -4.87 4.96
C GLU A 36 -5.94 -6.02 4.24
N LEU A 37 -5.21 -7.02 3.73
CA LEU A 37 -5.79 -8.22 3.12
C LEU A 37 -6.66 -9.04 4.09
N ILE A 38 -6.20 -9.21 5.34
CA ILE A 38 -6.94 -9.90 6.41
C ILE A 38 -8.25 -9.18 6.76
N GLY A 39 -8.32 -7.85 6.62
CA GLY A 39 -9.58 -7.10 6.72
C GLY A 39 -10.44 -7.21 5.46
N LEU A 40 -9.83 -7.07 4.27
CA LEU A 40 -10.55 -6.98 3.00
C LEU A 40 -11.23 -8.27 2.55
N VAL A 41 -10.69 -9.46 2.88
CA VAL A 41 -11.36 -10.72 2.52
C VAL A 41 -12.69 -10.90 3.28
N PRO A 42 -12.76 -10.77 4.63
CA PRO A 42 -14.02 -10.78 5.35
C PRO A 42 -15.02 -9.68 4.95
N ILE A 43 -14.58 -8.43 4.71
CA ILE A 43 -15.52 -7.35 4.38
C ILE A 43 -16.19 -7.58 3.02
N LEU A 44 -15.42 -8.04 2.01
CA LEU A 44 -15.91 -8.33 0.67
C LEU A 44 -16.94 -9.47 0.70
N VAL A 45 -16.68 -10.52 1.49
CA VAL A 45 -17.61 -11.64 1.68
C VAL A 45 -18.89 -11.17 2.38
N ILE A 46 -18.79 -10.39 3.45
CA ILE A 46 -19.97 -9.90 4.20
C ILE A 46 -20.82 -8.96 3.34
N PHE A 47 -20.21 -8.00 2.62
CA PHE A 47 -20.93 -7.08 1.75
C PHE A 47 -21.48 -7.76 0.49
N GLY A 48 -20.75 -8.71 -0.11
CA GLY A 48 -21.23 -9.51 -1.23
C GLY A 48 -22.47 -10.33 -0.89
N ILE A 49 -22.50 -10.97 0.30
CA ILE A 49 -23.67 -11.71 0.78
C ILE A 49 -24.79 -10.76 1.27
N ALA A 50 -24.48 -9.51 1.63
CA ALA A 50 -25.49 -8.52 2.03
C ALA A 50 -26.38 -8.02 0.87
N GLN A 51 -25.93 -8.16 -0.38
CA GLN A 51 -26.72 -7.83 -1.57
C GLN A 51 -27.80 -8.89 -1.88
N PRO A 52 -28.98 -8.48 -2.39
CA PRO A 52 -29.50 -7.12 -2.43
C PRO A 52 -30.00 -6.66 -1.05
N ASP A 53 -30.47 -7.59 -0.21
CA ASP A 53 -30.96 -7.33 1.15
C ASP A 53 -30.94 -8.62 2.01
N MET A 54 -29.81 -8.93 2.66
CA MET A 54 -29.75 -10.05 3.62
C MET A 54 -30.41 -9.75 4.97
N TYR A 55 -30.35 -8.49 5.43
CA TYR A 55 -30.70 -8.13 6.81
C TYR A 55 -31.30 -6.73 6.98
N ARG A 56 -31.26 -5.87 5.96
CA ARG A 56 -31.63 -4.46 6.08
C ARG A 56 -33.14 -4.32 6.26
N THR A 57 -33.96 -4.96 5.43
CA THR A 57 -35.43 -4.94 5.59
C THR A 57 -35.88 -5.63 6.88
N ASP A 58 -35.26 -6.77 7.24
CA ASP A 58 -35.55 -7.47 8.50
C ASP A 58 -35.24 -6.59 9.73
N MET A 59 -34.04 -6.00 9.79
CA MET A 59 -33.66 -5.14 10.91
C MET A 59 -34.48 -3.83 10.92
N TRP A 60 -34.83 -3.25 9.77
CA TRP A 60 -35.72 -2.09 9.71
C TRP A 60 -37.07 -2.43 10.33
N ARG A 61 -37.71 -3.52 9.90
CA ARG A 61 -39.00 -4.01 10.40
C ARG A 61 -38.98 -4.34 11.90
N ILE A 62 -37.98 -5.09 12.38
CA ILE A 62 -37.87 -5.46 13.80
C ILE A 62 -37.73 -4.21 14.68
N GLY A 63 -36.98 -3.21 14.23
CA GLY A 63 -36.92 -1.91 14.90
C GLY A 63 -38.30 -1.26 15.01
N PHE A 64 -39.08 -1.27 13.92
CA PHE A 64 -40.33 -0.53 13.84
C PHE A 64 -41.42 -1.15 14.73
N GLU A 65 -41.54 -2.47 14.70
CA GLU A 65 -42.44 -3.22 15.60
C GLU A 65 -42.13 -2.95 17.08
N ASN A 66 -40.88 -2.63 17.41
CA ASN A 66 -40.42 -2.29 18.76
C ASN A 66 -40.28 -0.76 18.99
N LYS A 67 -40.76 0.08 18.06
CA LYS A 67 -40.78 1.55 18.14
C LYS A 67 -39.39 2.23 18.22
N LEU A 68 -38.39 1.63 17.57
CA LEU A 68 -36.97 2.05 17.68
C LEU A 68 -36.43 2.80 16.45
N ASN A 69 -37.20 2.91 15.37
CA ASN A 69 -36.86 3.55 14.09
C ASN A 69 -38.14 3.84 13.26
N SER A 70 -37.98 4.35 12.03
CA SER A 70 -39.09 4.63 11.09
C SER A 70 -39.75 3.36 10.54
N ASN A 71 -40.92 3.51 9.90
CA ASN A 71 -41.66 2.41 9.30
C ASN A 71 -41.14 2.05 7.89
N PRO A 72 -40.68 0.82 7.61
CA PRO A 72 -40.29 0.41 6.24
C PRO A 72 -41.40 0.59 5.20
N ASN A 73 -42.66 0.43 5.61
CA ASN A 73 -43.82 0.60 4.72
C ASN A 73 -44.12 2.07 4.38
N MET A 74 -43.35 3.06 4.87
CA MET A 74 -43.56 4.46 4.54
C MET A 74 -43.46 4.75 3.03
N ILE A 75 -42.60 4.03 2.32
CA ILE A 75 -42.40 4.15 0.87
C ILE A 75 -43.67 3.70 0.13
N LEU A 76 -44.17 2.50 0.47
CA LEU A 76 -45.38 1.92 -0.11
C LEU A 76 -46.63 2.74 0.23
N TYR A 77 -46.71 3.26 1.47
CA TYR A 77 -47.80 4.15 1.88
C TYR A 77 -47.80 5.45 1.08
N ALA A 78 -46.65 6.11 0.91
CA ALA A 78 -46.56 7.33 0.13
C ALA A 78 -46.94 7.10 -1.34
N TYR A 79 -46.42 6.03 -1.96
CA TYR A 79 -46.74 5.63 -3.32
C TYR A 79 -48.25 5.36 -3.51
N ALA A 80 -48.86 4.56 -2.63
CA ALA A 80 -50.28 4.23 -2.70
C ALA A 80 -51.23 5.42 -2.40
N ASN A 81 -50.73 6.49 -1.78
CA ASN A 81 -51.50 7.70 -1.47
C ASN A 81 -51.13 8.89 -2.39
N TYR A 82 -50.36 8.66 -3.47
CA TYR A 82 -49.85 9.70 -4.38
C TYR A 82 -49.13 10.87 -3.68
N ARG A 83 -48.46 10.58 -2.56
CA ARG A 83 -47.67 11.55 -1.78
C ARG A 83 -46.22 11.58 -2.27
N PRO A 84 -45.48 12.69 -2.09
CA PRO A 84 -44.03 12.70 -2.32
C PRO A 84 -43.35 11.60 -1.52
N LEU A 85 -42.39 10.93 -2.15
CA LEU A 85 -41.64 9.82 -1.54
C LEU A 85 -40.85 10.34 -0.32
N PRO A 86 -40.96 9.70 0.86
CA PRO A 86 -40.23 10.11 2.05
C PRO A 86 -38.73 9.84 1.88
N THR A 87 -37.90 10.72 2.46
CA THR A 87 -36.44 10.55 2.45
C THR A 87 -36.04 9.33 3.27
N VAL A 88 -35.69 8.24 2.59
CA VAL A 88 -35.21 7.00 3.20
C VAL A 88 -33.87 7.27 3.92
N PRO A 89 -33.73 6.93 5.22
CA PRO A 89 -32.48 7.06 5.94
C PRO A 89 -31.35 6.28 5.25
N LEU A 90 -30.13 6.84 5.21
CA LEU A 90 -28.99 6.24 4.52
C LEU A 90 -28.70 4.79 4.99
N ILE A 91 -28.89 4.52 6.27
CA ILE A 91 -28.74 3.18 6.86
C ILE A 91 -29.72 2.12 6.31
N TRP A 92 -30.90 2.53 5.87
CA TRP A 92 -31.93 1.66 5.29
C TRP A 92 -32.03 1.79 3.76
N SER A 93 -31.14 2.55 3.11
CA SER A 93 -31.15 2.70 1.66
C SER A 93 -30.59 1.47 0.95
N GLN A 94 -30.74 1.38 -0.37
CA GLN A 94 -29.95 0.43 -1.18
C GLN A 94 -28.57 1.01 -1.55
N THR A 95 -28.52 2.32 -1.76
CA THR A 95 -27.29 3.03 -2.13
C THR A 95 -26.16 2.82 -1.14
N LEU A 96 -26.42 2.62 0.16
CA LEU A 96 -25.39 2.26 1.13
C LEU A 96 -24.87 0.83 0.94
N THR A 97 -25.73 -0.15 0.69
CA THR A 97 -25.33 -1.55 0.44
C THR A 97 -24.50 -1.66 -0.84
N ASP A 98 -24.95 -1.02 -1.92
CA ASP A 98 -24.27 -1.03 -3.21
C ASP A 98 -22.96 -0.21 -3.17
N PHE A 99 -22.92 0.91 -2.44
CA PHE A 99 -21.68 1.64 -2.14
C PHE A 99 -20.68 0.80 -1.34
N ASN A 100 -21.14 0.12 -0.28
CA ASN A 100 -20.30 -0.76 0.55
C ASN A 100 -19.63 -1.87 -0.27
N VAL A 101 -20.37 -2.50 -1.17
CA VAL A 101 -19.83 -3.50 -2.11
C VAL A 101 -18.81 -2.85 -3.04
N ALA A 102 -19.17 -1.74 -3.69
CA ALA A 102 -18.29 -1.03 -4.62
C ALA A 102 -16.96 -0.64 -3.98
N ILE A 103 -16.96 -0.06 -2.77
CA ILE A 103 -15.71 0.31 -2.09
C ILE A 103 -14.86 -0.91 -1.74
N SER A 104 -15.46 -2.06 -1.39
CA SER A 104 -14.71 -3.28 -1.06
C SER A 104 -14.00 -3.89 -2.28
N VAL A 105 -14.63 -3.83 -3.46
CA VAL A 105 -14.01 -4.21 -4.74
C VAL A 105 -12.91 -3.23 -5.15
N ILE A 106 -13.16 -1.92 -5.00
CA ILE A 106 -12.19 -0.86 -5.30
C ILE A 106 -10.97 -0.96 -4.38
N SER A 107 -11.15 -1.21 -3.08
CA SER A 107 -10.03 -1.40 -2.15
C SER A 107 -9.23 -2.67 -2.43
N LEU A 108 -9.87 -3.77 -2.85
CA LEU A 108 -9.15 -4.97 -3.28
C LEU A 108 -8.30 -4.69 -4.53
N PHE A 109 -8.85 -3.98 -5.52
CA PHE A 109 -8.10 -3.57 -6.70
C PHE A 109 -6.90 -2.67 -6.35
N PHE A 110 -7.07 -1.73 -5.42
CA PHE A 110 -5.97 -0.90 -4.93
C PHE A 110 -4.93 -1.69 -4.13
N LEU A 111 -5.31 -2.68 -3.32
CA LEU A 111 -4.36 -3.57 -2.62
C LEU A 111 -3.51 -4.37 -3.61
N LEU A 112 -4.13 -4.98 -4.63
CA LEU A 112 -3.42 -5.73 -5.67
C LEU A 112 -2.48 -4.82 -6.48
N SER A 113 -2.95 -3.62 -6.84
CA SER A 113 -2.13 -2.61 -7.52
C SER A 113 -0.93 -2.17 -6.66
N LYS A 114 -1.17 -1.88 -5.38
CA LYS A 114 -0.17 -1.51 -4.35
C LYS A 114 0.89 -2.60 -4.18
N LEU A 115 0.49 -3.88 -4.16
CA LEU A 115 1.41 -5.01 -4.09
C LEU A 115 2.34 -5.07 -5.32
N ILE A 116 1.80 -4.94 -6.53
CA ILE A 116 2.58 -4.93 -7.78
C ILE A 116 3.56 -3.75 -7.80
N SER A 117 3.09 -2.53 -7.50
CA SER A 117 3.94 -1.34 -7.44
C SER A 117 5.03 -1.41 -6.35
N HIS A 118 4.76 -2.11 -5.23
CA HIS A 118 5.76 -2.35 -4.19
C HIS A 118 6.87 -3.29 -4.67
N ILE A 119 6.51 -4.38 -5.36
CA ILE A 119 7.47 -5.33 -5.97
C ILE A 119 8.32 -4.63 -7.03
N MET A 120 7.72 -3.79 -7.88
CA MET A 120 8.43 -3.04 -8.93
C MET A 120 9.26 -1.85 -8.42
N LYS A 121 9.34 -1.59 -7.10
CA LYS A 121 9.89 -0.36 -6.49
C LYS A 121 9.25 0.98 -6.97
N LEU A 122 8.18 0.96 -7.77
CA LEU A 122 7.55 2.14 -8.40
C LEU A 122 6.49 2.85 -7.54
N TRP A 123 6.35 2.48 -6.26
CA TRP A 123 5.34 3.05 -5.37
C TRP A 123 5.77 4.43 -4.84
N TYR A 124 5.35 5.52 -5.48
CA TYR A 124 5.70 6.89 -5.05
C TYR A 124 4.86 7.38 -3.84
N PRO A 125 5.44 8.10 -2.86
CA PRO A 125 4.70 8.59 -1.68
C PRO A 125 3.47 9.46 -2.00
N ILE A 126 3.56 10.32 -3.02
CA ILE A 126 2.46 11.21 -3.43
C ILE A 126 1.23 10.45 -3.95
N VAL A 127 1.45 9.39 -4.74
CA VAL A 127 0.40 8.48 -5.23
C VAL A 127 -0.22 7.73 -4.05
N ALA A 128 0.61 7.28 -3.11
CA ALA A 128 0.14 6.61 -1.90
C ALA A 128 -0.71 7.52 -1.01
N VAL A 129 -0.35 8.80 -0.82
CA VAL A 129 -1.18 9.75 -0.06
C VAL A 129 -2.53 9.96 -0.73
N PHE A 130 -2.59 10.16 -2.05
CA PHE A 130 -3.85 10.36 -2.77
C PHE A 130 -4.79 9.14 -2.65
N ILE A 131 -4.27 7.93 -2.88
CA ILE A 131 -5.06 6.69 -2.80
C ILE A 131 -5.55 6.44 -1.37
N ASN A 132 -4.67 6.56 -0.35
CA ASN A 132 -5.09 6.33 1.04
C ASN A 132 -6.07 7.42 1.53
N LEU A 133 -5.93 8.69 1.10
CA LEU A 133 -6.87 9.75 1.44
C LEU A 133 -8.26 9.47 0.84
N ALA A 134 -8.33 9.03 -0.42
CA ALA A 134 -9.58 8.63 -1.05
C ALA A 134 -10.23 7.43 -0.34
N LEU A 135 -9.45 6.40 0.02
CA LEU A 135 -9.95 5.24 0.76
C LEU A 135 -10.42 5.60 2.18
N VAL A 136 -9.70 6.45 2.92
CA VAL A 136 -10.15 6.97 4.22
C VAL A 136 -11.48 7.72 4.09
N ALA A 137 -11.64 8.58 3.08
CA ALA A 137 -12.90 9.29 2.86
C ALA A 137 -14.06 8.33 2.55
N LEU A 138 -13.86 7.36 1.65
CA LEU A 138 -14.87 6.35 1.28
C LEU A 138 -15.29 5.48 2.47
N TYR A 139 -14.33 4.97 3.26
CA TYR A 139 -14.62 4.16 4.44
C TYR A 139 -15.23 4.99 5.59
N THR A 140 -14.93 6.29 5.69
CA THR A 140 -15.60 7.21 6.62
C THR A 140 -17.09 7.36 6.27
N VAL A 141 -17.43 7.53 4.99
CA VAL A 141 -18.83 7.59 4.51
C VAL A 141 -19.55 6.26 4.75
N SER A 142 -18.90 5.11 4.48
CA SER A 142 -19.45 3.78 4.77
C SER A 142 -19.73 3.56 6.26
N THR A 143 -18.82 3.99 7.13
CA THR A 143 -18.97 3.89 8.57
C THR A 143 -20.11 4.79 9.06
N TYR A 144 -20.16 6.05 8.60
CA TYR A 144 -21.23 7.00 8.93
C TYR A 144 -22.61 6.48 8.46
N GLY A 145 -22.69 5.89 7.27
CA GLY A 145 -23.92 5.27 6.78
C GLY A 145 -24.38 4.08 7.64
N GLN A 146 -23.47 3.20 8.06
CA GLN A 146 -23.79 2.02 8.87
C GLN A 146 -24.22 2.36 10.31
N ILE A 147 -23.68 3.42 10.92
CA ILE A 147 -24.12 3.88 12.25
C ILE A 147 -25.25 4.93 12.18
N GLY A 148 -25.66 5.32 10.96
CA GLY A 148 -26.36 6.57 10.71
C GLY A 148 -27.71 6.72 11.41
N PRO A 149 -28.15 7.97 11.66
CA PRO A 149 -29.43 8.25 12.25
C PRO A 149 -30.59 7.91 11.31
N ASP A 150 -31.73 7.58 11.91
CA ASP A 150 -33.04 7.52 11.28
C ASP A 150 -33.95 8.54 11.97
N TYR A 151 -34.27 9.60 11.23
CA TYR A 151 -35.22 10.64 11.63
C TYR A 151 -36.40 10.75 10.64
N ALA A 152 -36.70 9.68 9.87
CA ALA A 152 -37.74 9.73 8.84
C ALA A 152 -39.18 9.70 9.41
N ASP A 153 -39.35 9.27 10.66
CA ASP A 153 -40.60 9.45 11.42
C ASP A 153 -40.31 10.20 12.73
N ALA A 154 -40.85 11.40 12.87
CA ALA A 154 -40.70 12.25 14.05
C ALA A 154 -41.26 11.63 15.35
N ARG A 155 -42.06 10.56 15.26
CA ARG A 155 -42.59 9.83 16.42
C ARG A 155 -41.59 8.83 17.01
N TYR A 156 -40.67 8.31 16.21
CA TYR A 156 -39.68 7.30 16.61
C TYR A 156 -38.25 7.67 16.15
N PRO A 157 -37.73 8.85 16.54
CA PRO A 157 -36.39 9.29 16.13
C PRO A 157 -35.30 8.39 16.74
N SER A 158 -34.39 7.91 15.91
CA SER A 158 -33.27 7.05 16.31
C SER A 158 -31.93 7.72 15.90
N PRO A 159 -31.09 8.18 16.85
CA PRO A 159 -29.83 8.85 16.51
C PRO A 159 -28.75 7.92 15.94
N ALA A 160 -28.93 6.61 16.08
CA ALA A 160 -28.10 5.55 15.49
C ALA A 160 -28.90 4.24 15.49
N ALA A 161 -28.48 3.28 14.65
CA ALA A 161 -29.16 1.99 14.48
C ALA A 161 -29.48 1.29 15.81
N TRP A 162 -30.73 0.82 15.95
CA TRP A 162 -31.20 0.20 17.18
C TRP A 162 -30.39 -1.03 17.59
N TYR A 163 -29.87 -1.81 16.64
CA TYR A 163 -29.12 -3.04 16.90
C TYR A 163 -27.69 -2.79 17.41
N PHE A 164 -27.14 -1.58 17.26
CA PHE A 164 -25.93 -1.15 17.98
C PHE A 164 -26.27 -0.65 19.40
N ARG A 165 -27.46 -0.07 19.60
CA ARG A 165 -27.89 0.54 20.88
C ARG A 165 -28.49 -0.46 21.89
N GLN A 166 -29.15 -1.52 21.41
CA GLN A 166 -29.79 -2.56 22.24
C GLN A 166 -29.20 -3.96 22.03
N GLY A 167 -28.31 -4.14 21.04
CA GLY A 167 -27.72 -5.43 20.71
C GLY A 167 -28.68 -6.42 20.04
N CYS A 168 -28.16 -7.60 19.70
CA CYS A 168 -28.91 -8.60 18.93
C CYS A 168 -29.93 -9.44 19.73
N GLY A 169 -30.02 -9.26 21.05
CA GLY A 169 -30.99 -9.99 21.88
C GLY A 169 -32.44 -9.79 21.45
N LEU A 170 -32.78 -8.59 20.94
CA LEU A 170 -34.11 -8.31 20.39
C LEU A 170 -34.40 -9.14 19.12
N ALA A 171 -33.41 -9.27 18.23
CA ALA A 171 -33.52 -10.05 16.99
C ALA A 171 -33.67 -11.57 17.24
N GLN A 172 -33.31 -12.06 18.43
CA GLN A 172 -33.45 -13.48 18.79
C GLN A 172 -34.91 -13.93 18.82
N ARG A 173 -35.84 -13.06 19.29
CA ARG A 173 -37.29 -13.34 19.29
C ARG A 173 -37.88 -13.57 17.90
N TYR A 174 -37.20 -13.05 16.88
CA TYR A 174 -37.58 -13.12 15.47
C TYR A 174 -36.80 -14.18 14.68
N GLY A 175 -35.92 -14.95 15.32
CA GLY A 175 -35.02 -15.89 14.66
C GLY A 175 -33.90 -15.24 13.82
N LYS A 176 -33.80 -13.91 13.78
CA LYS A 176 -32.85 -13.14 12.96
C LYS A 176 -31.54 -12.80 13.68
N TYR A 177 -31.23 -13.49 14.78
CA TYR A 177 -30.04 -13.25 15.61
C TYR A 177 -28.73 -13.24 14.82
N ARG A 178 -28.50 -14.26 13.96
CA ARG A 178 -27.29 -14.36 13.13
C ARG A 178 -27.16 -13.23 12.11
N ALA A 179 -28.28 -12.77 11.53
CA ALA A 179 -28.29 -11.64 10.61
C ALA A 179 -27.88 -10.34 11.31
N CYS A 180 -28.36 -10.11 12.53
CA CYS A 180 -27.93 -9.00 13.37
C CYS A 180 -26.43 -9.10 13.74
N GLN A 181 -25.92 -10.29 14.09
CA GLN A 181 -24.48 -10.47 14.37
C GLN A 181 -23.61 -10.15 13.15
N VAL A 182 -24.04 -10.49 11.93
CA VAL A 182 -23.31 -10.13 10.70
C VAL A 182 -23.34 -8.61 10.46
N ALA A 183 -24.47 -7.95 10.71
CA ALA A 183 -24.58 -6.48 10.63
C ALA A 183 -23.74 -5.75 11.70
N GLN A 184 -23.54 -6.35 12.87
CA GLN A 184 -22.59 -5.84 13.87
C GLN A 184 -21.14 -6.08 13.46
N GLY A 185 -20.85 -7.27 12.92
CA GLY A 185 -19.53 -7.65 12.43
C GLY A 185 -19.06 -6.80 11.24
N SER A 186 -19.95 -6.40 10.33
CA SER A 186 -19.60 -5.53 9.20
C SER A 186 -19.03 -4.20 9.69
N LEU A 187 -19.71 -3.54 10.65
CA LEU A 187 -19.22 -2.28 11.22
C LEU A 187 -17.87 -2.45 11.92
N PHE A 188 -17.69 -3.51 12.70
CA PHE A 188 -16.41 -3.76 13.38
C PHE A 188 -15.26 -3.90 12.37
N ILE A 189 -15.48 -4.63 11.27
CA ILE A 189 -14.49 -4.82 10.21
C ILE A 189 -14.29 -3.52 9.40
N THR A 190 -15.32 -2.71 9.16
CA THR A 190 -15.15 -1.42 8.47
C THR A 190 -14.36 -0.42 9.30
N LEU A 191 -14.58 -0.39 10.62
CA LEU A 191 -13.80 0.42 11.55
C LEU A 191 -12.33 -0.04 11.62
N PHE A 192 -12.09 -1.35 11.67
CA PHE A 192 -10.73 -1.91 11.61
C PHE A 192 -10.00 -1.49 10.32
N ILE A 193 -10.64 -1.62 9.15
CA ILE A 193 -10.06 -1.23 7.87
C ILE A 193 -9.87 0.29 7.75
N LEU A 194 -10.81 1.09 8.27
CA LEU A 194 -10.65 2.55 8.35
C LEU A 194 -9.42 2.93 9.17
N VAL A 195 -9.18 2.29 10.32
CA VAL A 195 -7.96 2.49 11.12
C VAL A 195 -6.71 2.08 10.34
N VAL A 196 -6.72 0.94 9.63
CA VAL A 196 -5.62 0.52 8.77
C VAL A 196 -5.33 1.55 7.66
N TYR A 197 -6.35 2.14 7.03
CA TYR A 197 -6.16 3.19 6.03
C TYR A 197 -5.69 4.52 6.62
N VAL A 198 -6.17 4.92 7.80
CA VAL A 198 -5.64 6.09 8.52
C VAL A 198 -4.17 5.91 8.90
N LEU A 199 -3.75 4.71 9.30
CA LEU A 199 -2.34 4.39 9.56
C LEU A 199 -1.50 4.43 8.28
N ASN A 200 -1.97 3.82 7.17
CA ASN A 200 -1.28 3.92 5.87
C ASN A 200 -1.16 5.38 5.40
N LEU A 201 -2.21 6.19 5.55
CA LEU A 201 -2.20 7.62 5.24
C LEU A 201 -1.19 8.36 6.13
N GLY A 202 -1.14 8.09 7.43
CA GLY A 202 -0.16 8.66 8.36
C GLY A 202 1.29 8.37 7.96
N PHE A 203 1.62 7.13 7.60
CA PHE A 203 2.96 6.77 7.12
C PHE A 203 3.29 7.39 5.75
N ALA A 204 2.31 7.53 4.86
CA ALA A 204 2.50 8.19 3.57
C ALA A 204 2.69 9.71 3.71
N LEU A 205 1.94 10.37 4.60
CA LEU A 205 2.13 11.78 4.96
C LEU A 205 3.50 12.01 5.64
N TYR A 206 3.93 11.12 6.53
CA TYR A 206 5.27 11.15 7.12
C TYR A 206 6.37 11.00 6.05
N ALA A 207 6.17 10.14 5.05
CA ALA A 207 7.08 10.04 3.91
C ALA A 207 7.12 11.34 3.07
N MET A 208 6.03 12.11 2.98
CA MET A 208 6.02 13.43 2.33
C MET A 208 6.55 14.58 3.20
N TRP A 209 6.72 14.41 4.51
CA TRP A 209 7.29 15.44 5.38
C TRP A 209 8.74 15.75 5.00
N PRO A 210 9.18 17.02 4.83
CA PRO A 210 10.54 17.34 4.42
C PRO A 210 11.58 16.73 5.38
N ASN A 211 12.46 15.88 4.84
CA ASN A 211 13.47 15.12 5.58
C ASN A 211 14.79 15.16 4.77
N PRO A 212 15.91 15.64 5.34
CA PRO A 212 17.15 15.92 4.60
C PRO A 212 17.81 14.72 3.91
N MET A 213 17.38 13.48 4.20
CA MET A 213 17.86 12.30 3.45
C MET A 213 17.55 12.42 1.95
N ASN A 214 16.41 13.02 1.58
CA ASN A 214 16.01 13.19 0.17
C ASN A 214 16.83 14.29 -0.56
N ASP A 215 17.65 15.07 0.14
CA ASP A 215 18.62 16.00 -0.48
C ASP A 215 19.98 15.32 -0.76
N VAL A 216 20.14 14.04 -0.39
CA VAL A 216 21.40 13.27 -0.52
C VAL A 216 21.28 12.15 -1.57
N ASP A 217 20.09 11.55 -1.71
CA ASP A 217 19.87 10.37 -2.56
C ASP A 217 20.17 10.60 -4.07
N GLU A 218 20.28 11.86 -4.56
CA GLU A 218 20.72 12.13 -5.95
C GLU A 218 22.18 11.69 -6.23
N ASP A 219 23.08 11.75 -5.24
CA ASP A 219 24.48 11.30 -5.37
C ASP A 219 24.64 9.77 -5.13
N ASP A 220 23.60 9.10 -4.63
CA ASP A 220 23.63 7.67 -4.24
C ASP A 220 22.75 6.76 -5.10
N GLU A 221 21.81 7.25 -5.92
CA GLU A 221 21.12 6.41 -6.91
C GLU A 221 22.07 5.85 -7.98
N ASP A 222 23.06 6.64 -8.41
CA ASP A 222 24.16 6.16 -9.27
C ASP A 222 24.96 5.03 -8.58
N ARG A 223 24.91 4.93 -7.24
CA ARG A 223 25.54 3.87 -6.45
C ARG A 223 24.62 2.69 -6.13
N GLU A 224 23.30 2.86 -5.94
CA GLU A 224 22.39 1.71 -5.72
C GLU A 224 22.41 0.76 -6.94
N SER A 225 22.69 1.29 -8.14
CA SER A 225 22.98 0.50 -9.35
C SER A 225 24.13 -0.53 -9.22
N THR A 226 25.01 -0.35 -8.24
CA THR A 226 26.13 -1.26 -7.90
C THR A 226 26.02 -1.90 -6.52
N SER A 227 24.95 -1.62 -5.77
CA SER A 227 24.73 -2.11 -4.39
C SER A 227 23.89 -3.39 -4.33
N SER A 228 24.35 -4.45 -4.99
CA SER A 228 23.98 -5.82 -4.59
C SER A 228 24.77 -6.24 -3.34
N ASP A 229 24.19 -7.07 -2.48
CA ASP A 229 24.64 -7.33 -1.11
C ASP A 229 26.17 -7.54 -0.94
N PRO A 230 26.89 -6.63 -0.25
CA PRO A 230 28.34 -6.74 -0.05
C PRO A 230 28.79 -7.98 0.73
N LYS A 231 27.87 -8.67 1.42
CA LYS A 231 28.18 -9.74 2.38
C LYS A 231 28.38 -11.12 1.76
N GLU A 232 27.83 -11.41 0.59
CA GLU A 232 28.07 -12.71 -0.08
C GLU A 232 29.21 -12.64 -1.11
N ARG A 233 29.36 -11.50 -1.81
CA ARG A 233 30.36 -11.36 -2.88
C ARG A 233 31.81 -11.31 -2.38
N SER A 234 32.04 -10.69 -1.22
CA SER A 234 33.39 -10.51 -0.64
C SER A 234 34.15 -11.82 -0.38
N THR A 235 33.43 -12.92 -0.12
CA THR A 235 34.03 -14.21 0.26
C THR A 235 34.65 -14.96 -0.92
N TRP A 236 34.13 -14.75 -2.15
CA TRP A 236 34.50 -15.56 -3.32
C TRP A 236 35.53 -14.91 -4.24
N GLU A 237 35.57 -13.57 -4.33
CA GLU A 237 36.44 -12.89 -5.30
C GLU A 237 37.88 -12.63 -4.81
N MET A 238 38.19 -12.82 -3.51
CA MET A 238 39.50 -12.45 -2.93
C MET A 238 40.37 -13.59 -2.34
N GLN A 239 40.02 -14.87 -2.51
CA GLN A 239 40.88 -15.98 -2.04
C GLN A 239 42.04 -16.36 -2.98
N SER A 240 42.12 -15.78 -4.19
CA SER A 240 43.13 -16.11 -5.20
C SER A 240 44.48 -15.39 -5.00
N MET A 241 44.47 -14.13 -4.56
CA MET A 241 45.67 -13.27 -4.59
C MET A 241 46.56 -13.37 -3.34
N LYS A 242 47.20 -14.53 -3.15
CA LYS A 242 48.33 -14.67 -2.23
C LYS A 242 49.64 -14.29 -2.94
N SER A 243 49.89 -13.00 -3.09
CA SER A 243 51.10 -12.45 -3.71
C SER A 243 52.39 -12.89 -3.02
N PRO A 244 53.47 -13.06 -3.79
CA PRO A 244 54.75 -12.47 -3.40
C PRO A 244 55.35 -11.59 -4.50
N VAL A 245 55.58 -10.33 -4.13
CA VAL A 245 56.69 -9.44 -4.54
C VAL A 245 57.34 -9.67 -5.93
N SER A 246 56.99 -8.80 -6.89
CA SER A 246 57.99 -8.07 -7.68
C SER A 246 57.40 -6.78 -8.26
N MET A 247 58.24 -5.79 -8.57
CA MET A 247 57.83 -4.56 -9.28
C MET A 247 58.25 -4.64 -10.75
N ARG A 248 57.42 -4.05 -11.63
CA ARG A 248 57.49 -4.06 -13.10
C ARG A 248 57.09 -5.38 -13.78
N GLU A 249 55.81 -5.49 -14.09
CA GLU A 249 55.38 -6.00 -15.40
C GLU A 249 54.01 -5.40 -15.74
N SER A 250 53.84 -4.96 -16.99
CA SER A 250 52.57 -4.44 -17.52
C SER A 250 51.67 -5.61 -17.97
N PRO A 251 50.35 -5.57 -17.77
CA PRO A 251 49.48 -6.73 -18.01
C PRO A 251 49.52 -7.18 -19.48
N PHE A 252 49.96 -8.42 -19.71
CA PHE A 252 49.97 -9.04 -21.02
C PHE A 252 48.54 -9.27 -21.53
N THR A 253 48.31 -8.96 -22.81
CA THR A 253 47.05 -9.28 -23.51
C THR A 253 47.24 -10.53 -24.36
N PRO A 254 46.19 -11.31 -24.69
CA PRO A 254 46.34 -12.55 -25.47
C PRO A 254 47.02 -12.34 -26.85
N ARG A 255 47.04 -11.10 -27.37
CA ARG A 255 47.72 -10.75 -28.63
C ARG A 255 49.25 -10.83 -28.55
N THR A 256 49.86 -10.71 -27.36
CA THR A 256 51.34 -10.75 -27.22
C THR A 256 51.90 -12.16 -27.02
N GLN A 257 51.09 -13.13 -26.58
CA GLN A 257 51.56 -14.50 -26.37
C GLN A 257 51.97 -15.22 -27.66
N ALA A 258 51.25 -14.96 -28.77
CA ALA A 258 51.51 -15.59 -30.07
C ALA A 258 52.91 -15.29 -30.65
N PHE A 259 53.48 -14.13 -30.36
CA PHE A 259 54.83 -13.77 -30.79
C PHE A 259 55.90 -14.49 -29.96
N HIS A 260 55.72 -14.56 -28.63
CA HIS A 260 56.61 -15.30 -27.73
C HIS A 260 56.71 -16.80 -28.02
N THR A 261 55.68 -17.40 -28.64
CA THR A 261 55.73 -18.80 -29.10
C THR A 261 56.52 -19.00 -30.39
N LEU A 262 56.68 -17.97 -31.24
CA LEU A 262 57.35 -18.08 -32.54
C LEU A 262 58.88 -17.93 -32.43
N ASP A 263 59.37 -17.02 -31.58
CA ASP A 263 60.82 -16.83 -31.36
C ASP A 263 61.55 -18.08 -30.85
N ARG A 264 60.82 -19.06 -30.29
CA ARG A 264 61.39 -20.25 -29.65
C ARG A 264 61.64 -21.44 -30.58
N GLN A 265 61.32 -21.34 -31.89
CA GLN A 265 61.36 -22.50 -32.82
C GLN A 265 62.17 -22.29 -34.13
N LEU A 266 63.22 -21.47 -34.11
CA LEU A 266 64.16 -21.31 -35.25
C LEU A 266 65.61 -21.75 -34.92
N PRO A 267 65.92 -23.06 -34.97
CA PRO A 267 67.30 -23.55 -34.98
C PRO A 267 67.95 -23.41 -36.38
N LEU A 268 69.29 -23.53 -36.42
CA LEU A 268 70.12 -23.71 -37.64
C LEU A 268 70.42 -22.48 -38.53
N ARG A 269 71.13 -21.45 -38.03
CA ARG A 269 72.13 -20.73 -38.88
C ARG A 269 73.34 -20.07 -38.18
N GLN A 270 73.92 -20.68 -37.14
CA GLN A 270 75.20 -20.21 -36.58
C GLN A 270 76.12 -21.38 -36.15
N GLN A 271 76.99 -21.82 -37.07
CA GLN A 271 78.11 -22.73 -36.72
C GLN A 271 79.35 -22.63 -37.63
N LYS A 272 79.44 -21.64 -38.55
CA LYS A 272 80.62 -21.37 -39.38
C LYS A 272 80.85 -19.88 -39.64
N GLN A 273 81.27 -19.16 -38.60
CA GLN A 273 82.04 -17.91 -38.67
C GLN A 273 82.55 -17.63 -37.25
N GLY A 274 83.79 -18.04 -36.96
CA GLY A 274 84.31 -18.08 -35.58
C GLY A 274 85.62 -18.85 -35.34
N GLN A 275 86.35 -19.26 -36.39
CA GLN A 275 87.78 -19.54 -36.27
C GLN A 275 88.52 -18.35 -36.88
N GLN A 276 89.14 -17.54 -36.02
CA GLN A 276 89.85 -16.33 -36.40
C GLN A 276 91.30 -16.41 -35.90
N TYR A 277 92.22 -16.62 -36.84
CA TYR A 277 93.64 -16.25 -36.80
C TYR A 277 94.49 -16.88 -35.66
N ALA A 278 95.25 -17.90 -36.04
CA ALA A 278 96.62 -18.15 -35.58
C ALA A 278 97.46 -18.49 -36.81
#